data_AF-A0A174LQN5-F1
#
_entry.id   AF-A0A174LQN5-F1
#
_cell.length_a   1.000
_cell.length_b   1.000
_cell.length_c   1.000
_cell.angle_alpha   90.00
_cell.angle_beta   90.00
_cell.angle_gamma   90.00
#
_symmetry.space_group_name_H-M   'P 1'
#
loop_
_entity.id
_entity.type
_entity.pdbx_description
1 polymer ?
#
loop_
_entity_poly.entity_id
_entity_poly.type
_entity_poly.pdbx_seq_one_letter_code
_entity_poly.pdbx_strand_id
1 'polypeptide(L)'
;MKGLSYSFLRAICALVIGLVLVMFPDQAGDYFVITIGVIFLVPSLISIIGYFAQSTEMRSRFPIEGVGSLLFGLWLIIMPGFFADLLTFVLGFILVMGGVQQIASLSAARRWMPVPGGFYVVPVLILLAGLVALFNPTGVRSTAFIIIGISSLVYAASELLNWFKFTRRRPKTPDASVKAVDDIEDAQIIE
;
A
#
# COMPACT_ATOMS: atom_id res chain seq x y z
N MET A 1 -28.06 -13.91 0.72
CA MET A 1 -27.22 -14.48 1.81
C MET A 1 -25.69 -14.36 1.64
N LYS A 2 -25.14 -13.70 0.59
CA LYS A 2 -23.68 -13.66 0.35
C LYS A 2 -22.94 -12.47 1.02
N GLY A 3 -23.61 -11.34 1.32
CA GLY A 3 -22.94 -10.15 1.87
C GLY A 3 -22.45 -10.25 3.32
N LEU A 4 -23.14 -11.01 4.19
CA LEU A 4 -22.80 -11.12 5.62
C LEU A 4 -21.50 -11.92 5.88
N SER A 5 -21.21 -12.92 5.05
CA SER A 5 -20.02 -13.75 5.21
C SER A 5 -18.76 -13.00 4.75
N TYR A 6 -18.85 -12.18 3.70
CA TYR A 6 -17.73 -11.35 3.24
C TYR A 6 -17.37 -10.25 4.23
N SER A 7 -18.35 -9.52 4.81
CA SER A 7 -18.04 -8.49 5.82
C SER A 7 -17.43 -9.08 7.09
N PHE A 8 -17.93 -10.22 7.56
CA PHE A 8 -17.38 -10.90 8.73
C PHE A 8 -15.98 -11.49 8.47
N LEU A 9 -15.78 -12.14 7.32
CA LEU A 9 -14.47 -12.66 6.91
C LEU A 9 -13.46 -11.51 6.75
N ARG A 10 -13.87 -10.39 6.13
CA ARG A 10 -13.03 -9.20 6.00
C ARG A 10 -12.66 -8.60 7.35
N ALA A 11 -13.61 -8.52 8.29
CA ALA A 11 -13.35 -8.03 9.64
C ALA A 11 -12.35 -8.93 10.39
N ILE A 12 -12.52 -10.26 10.32
CA ILE A 12 -11.56 -11.21 10.91
C ILE A 12 -10.19 -11.10 10.24
N CYS A 13 -10.13 -11.06 8.91
CA CYS A 13 -8.87 -10.90 8.18
C CYS A 13 -8.18 -9.58 8.55
N ALA A 14 -8.91 -8.47 8.59
CA ALA A 14 -8.36 -7.17 8.98
C ALA A 14 -7.89 -7.17 10.44
N LEU A 15 -8.56 -7.89 11.33
CA LEU A 15 -8.16 -8.06 12.72
C LEU A 15 -6.85 -8.87 12.84
N VAL A 16 -6.76 -10.00 12.15
CA VAL A 16 -5.56 -10.85 12.13
C VAL A 16 -4.37 -10.09 11.54
N ILE A 17 -4.56 -9.44 10.38
CA ILE A 17 -3.53 -8.64 9.72
C ILE A 17 -3.10 -7.48 10.62
N GLY A 18 -4.06 -6.75 11.20
CA GLY A 18 -3.76 -5.64 12.12
C GLY A 18 -2.97 -6.08 13.34
N LEU A 19 -3.33 -7.22 13.94
CA LEU A 19 -2.62 -7.78 15.08
C LEU A 19 -1.18 -8.17 14.70
N VAL A 20 -0.98 -8.83 13.55
CA VAL A 20 0.34 -9.21 13.07
C VAL A 20 1.21 -7.98 12.81
N LEU A 21 0.67 -6.93 12.20
CA LEU A 21 1.40 -5.68 11.95
C LEU A 21 1.83 -4.97 13.23
N VAL A 22 1.03 -5.02 14.30
CA VAL A 22 1.38 -4.41 15.59
C VAL A 22 2.39 -5.26 16.36
N MET A 23 2.25 -6.58 16.34
CA MET A 23 3.12 -7.50 17.08
C MET A 23 4.50 -7.66 16.42
N PHE A 24 4.55 -7.63 15.09
CA PHE A 24 5.77 -7.88 14.32
C PHE A 24 5.94 -6.88 13.16
N PRO A 25 6.08 -5.58 13.45
CA PRO A 25 6.16 -4.53 12.42
C PRO A 25 7.41 -4.64 11.55
N ASP A 26 8.56 -5.02 12.13
CA ASP A 26 9.82 -5.15 11.39
C ASP A 26 9.76 -6.32 10.40
N GLN A 27 9.24 -7.47 10.85
CA GLN A 27 9.03 -8.64 10.00
C GLN A 27 7.97 -8.37 8.92
N ALA A 28 6.92 -7.61 9.23
CA ALA A 28 5.92 -7.23 8.24
C ALA A 28 6.55 -6.48 7.06
N GLY A 29 7.43 -5.52 7.33
CA GLY A 29 8.16 -4.79 6.30
C GLY A 29 9.01 -5.70 5.41
N ASP A 30 9.72 -6.65 6.02
CA ASP A 30 10.56 -7.60 5.28
C ASP A 30 9.71 -8.55 4.42
N TYR A 31 8.58 -9.05 4.95
CA TYR A 31 7.64 -9.87 4.19
C TYR A 31 7.00 -9.12 3.02
N PHE A 32 6.73 -7.82 3.16
CA PHE A 32 6.26 -6.99 2.04
C PHE A 32 7.27 -6.98 0.90
N VAL A 33 8.56 -6.76 1.22
CA VAL A 33 9.63 -6.74 0.21
C VAL A 33 9.82 -8.11 -0.43
N ILE A 34 9.83 -9.18 0.35
CA ILE A 34 9.90 -10.56 -0.17
C ILE A 34 8.73 -10.83 -1.12
N THR A 35 7.52 -10.44 -0.75
CA THR A 35 6.32 -10.66 -1.56
C THR A 35 6.43 -9.94 -2.91
N ILE A 36 6.88 -8.68 -2.91
CA ILE A 36 7.15 -7.93 -4.14
C ILE A 36 8.21 -8.64 -4.99
N GLY A 37 9.31 -9.12 -4.37
CA GLY A 37 10.35 -9.89 -5.04
C GLY A 37 9.81 -11.15 -5.72
N VAL A 38 8.97 -11.92 -5.04
CA VAL A 38 8.33 -13.13 -5.59
C VAL A 38 7.39 -12.80 -6.75
N ILE A 39 6.56 -11.75 -6.60
CA ILE A 39 5.67 -11.29 -7.68
C ILE A 39 6.49 -10.89 -8.91
N PHE A 40 7.68 -10.30 -8.71
CA PHE A 40 8.56 -9.91 -9.79
C PHE A 40 9.26 -11.10 -10.46
N LEU A 41 9.51 -12.20 -9.74
CA LEU A 41 10.13 -13.40 -10.31
C LEU A 41 9.26 -14.07 -11.39
N VAL A 42 7.93 -14.10 -11.21
CA VAL A 42 7.01 -14.77 -12.15
C VAL A 42 7.10 -14.21 -13.59
N PRO A 43 6.90 -12.89 -13.84
CA PRO A 43 7.03 -12.33 -15.18
C PRO A 43 8.48 -12.41 -15.71
N SER A 44 9.47 -12.31 -14.82
CA SER A 44 10.89 -12.45 -15.18
C SER A 44 11.20 -13.83 -15.76
N LEU A 45 10.68 -14.88 -15.12
CA LEU A 45 10.87 -16.26 -15.56
C LEU A 45 10.15 -16.52 -16.89
N ILE A 46 8.94 -15.98 -17.06
CA ILE A 46 8.18 -16.06 -18.32
C ILE A 46 8.95 -15.38 -19.46
N SER A 47 9.54 -14.20 -19.21
CA SER A 47 10.33 -13.46 -20.20
C SER A 47 11.56 -14.25 -20.66
N ILE A 48 12.29 -14.88 -19.73
CA ILE A 48 13.48 -15.68 -20.04
C ILE A 48 13.09 -16.97 -20.79
N ILE A 49 12.08 -17.70 -20.31
CA ILE A 49 11.61 -18.93 -20.97
C ILE A 49 11.08 -18.62 -22.38
N GLY A 50 10.34 -17.52 -22.54
CA GLY A 50 9.83 -17.06 -23.83
C GLY A 50 10.94 -16.76 -24.84
N TYR A 51 12.08 -16.22 -24.39
CA TYR A 51 13.25 -16.00 -25.25
C TYR A 51 13.93 -17.31 -25.69
N PHE A 52 14.03 -18.30 -24.80
CA PHE A 52 14.60 -19.61 -25.15
C PHE A 52 13.67 -20.46 -26.04
N ALA A 53 12.36 -20.25 -25.95
CA ALA A 53 11.37 -20.91 -26.82
C ALA A 53 11.23 -20.24 -28.19
N GLN A 54 11.82 -19.05 -28.40
CA GLN A 54 11.75 -18.32 -29.66
C GLN A 54 12.75 -18.89 -30.67
N SER A 55 12.27 -19.21 -31.88
CA SER A 55 13.07 -19.77 -32.96
C SER A 55 14.09 -18.77 -33.51
N THR A 56 15.24 -19.30 -33.94
CA THR A 56 16.48 -18.60 -34.34
C THR A 56 16.32 -17.51 -35.41
N GLU A 57 15.19 -17.46 -36.13
CA GLU A 57 14.93 -16.50 -37.23
C GLU A 57 14.43 -15.12 -36.74
N MET A 58 13.84 -15.03 -35.55
CA MET A 58 13.44 -13.76 -34.93
C MET A 58 14.18 -13.59 -33.61
N ARG A 59 15.51 -13.65 -33.65
CA ARG A 59 16.36 -13.34 -32.50
C ARG A 59 16.33 -11.84 -32.21
N SER A 60 15.16 -11.35 -31.81
CA SER A 60 14.97 -10.02 -31.29
C SER A 60 15.67 -9.94 -29.94
N ARG A 61 16.33 -8.80 -29.72
CA ARG A 61 17.10 -8.34 -28.55
C ARG A 61 17.07 -9.27 -27.34
N PHE A 62 18.26 -9.68 -26.86
CA PHE A 62 18.42 -10.39 -25.59
C PHE A 62 17.50 -9.79 -24.51
N PRO A 63 16.79 -10.61 -23.72
CA PRO A 63 15.85 -10.16 -22.68
C PRO A 63 16.64 -9.64 -21.47
N ILE A 64 17.40 -8.57 -21.68
CA ILE A 64 18.18 -7.87 -20.65
C ILE A 64 17.24 -7.39 -19.54
N GLU A 65 16.03 -7.01 -19.90
CA GLU A 65 14.96 -6.65 -18.96
C GLU A 65 14.49 -7.84 -18.11
N GLY A 66 14.30 -9.02 -18.71
CA GLY A 66 13.92 -10.26 -18.01
C GLY A 66 15.00 -10.77 -17.06
N VAL A 67 16.27 -10.69 -17.47
CA VAL A 67 17.41 -11.07 -16.62
C VAL A 67 17.60 -10.06 -15.49
N GLY A 68 17.51 -8.76 -15.79
CA GLY A 68 17.62 -7.70 -14.78
C GLY A 68 16.51 -7.78 -13.73
N SER A 69 15.28 -8.03 -14.15
CA SER A 69 14.14 -8.21 -13.25
C SER A 69 14.23 -9.49 -12.42
N LEU A 70 14.73 -10.59 -12.99
CA LEU A 70 14.99 -11.82 -12.24
C LEU A 70 16.05 -11.60 -11.15
N LEU A 71 17.18 -10.98 -11.49
CA LEU A 71 18.25 -10.67 -10.55
C LEU A 71 17.78 -9.71 -9.46
N PHE A 72 17.00 -8.70 -9.82
CA PHE A 72 16.41 -7.75 -8.88
C PHE A 72 15.41 -8.42 -7.93
N GLY A 73 14.51 -9.25 -8.45
CA GLY A 73 13.56 -10.04 -7.65
C GLY A 73 14.26 -10.99 -6.69
N LEU A 74 15.32 -11.65 -7.14
CA LEU A 74 16.13 -12.53 -6.29
C LEU A 74 16.88 -11.73 -5.21
N TRP A 75 17.43 -10.57 -5.54
CA TRP A 75 18.07 -9.68 -4.56
C TRP A 75 17.07 -9.25 -3.48
N LEU A 76 15.87 -8.80 -3.86
CA LEU A 76 14.80 -8.42 -2.92
C LEU A 76 14.50 -9.52 -1.89
N ILE A 77 14.55 -10.79 -2.31
CA ILE A 77 14.34 -11.94 -1.43
C ILE A 77 15.55 -12.21 -0.51
N ILE A 78 16.77 -12.01 -1.00
CA ILE A 78 18.00 -12.27 -0.23
C ILE A 78 18.24 -11.17 0.82
N MET A 79 18.00 -9.89 0.47
CA MET A 79 18.19 -8.75 1.37
C MET A 79 16.94 -7.87 1.45
N PRO A 80 15.84 -8.36 2.05
CA PRO A 80 14.61 -7.59 2.13
C PRO A 80 14.73 -6.36 3.04
N GLY A 81 15.45 -6.48 4.16
CA GLY A 81 15.64 -5.39 5.11
C GLY A 81 16.34 -4.18 4.49
N PHE A 82 17.35 -4.39 3.65
CA PHE A 82 18.04 -3.31 2.94
C PHE A 82 17.07 -2.51 2.06
N PHE A 83 16.22 -3.18 1.29
CA PHE A 83 15.25 -2.51 0.42
C PHE A 83 14.15 -1.81 1.21
N ALA A 84 13.66 -2.41 2.28
CA ALA A 84 12.66 -1.79 3.14
C ALA A 84 13.19 -0.50 3.81
N ASP A 85 14.44 -0.51 4.26
CA ASP A 85 15.10 0.68 4.79
C ASP A 85 15.42 1.69 3.70
N LEU A 86 15.87 1.26 2.52
CA LEU A 86 16.12 2.12 1.37
C LEU A 86 14.85 2.87 0.95
N LEU A 87 13.69 2.19 0.89
CA LEU A 87 12.42 2.83 0.58
C LEU A 87 12.08 3.91 1.61
N THR A 88 12.31 3.63 2.89
CA THR A 88 12.04 4.59 3.97
C THR A 88 12.99 5.78 3.91
N PHE A 89 14.26 5.54 3.56
CA PHE A 89 15.25 6.58 3.34
C PHE A 89 14.89 7.48 2.15
N VAL A 90 14.49 6.90 1.02
CA VAL A 90 14.02 7.63 -0.16
C VAL A 90 12.77 8.46 0.19
N LEU A 91 11.81 7.88 0.92
CA LEU A 91 10.66 8.62 1.43
C LEU A 91 11.07 9.78 2.33
N GLY A 92 12.02 9.57 3.24
CA GLY A 92 12.59 10.62 4.09
C GLY A 92 13.19 11.76 3.29
N PHE A 93 13.97 11.45 2.26
CA PHE A 93 14.57 12.44 1.37
C PHE A 93 13.51 13.25 0.61
N ILE A 94 12.49 12.57 0.05
CA ILE A 94 11.37 13.20 -0.65
C ILE A 94 10.60 14.12 0.31
N LEU A 95 10.38 13.71 1.56
CA LEU A 95 9.73 14.54 2.58
C LEU A 95 10.55 15.79 2.93
N VAL A 96 11.86 15.64 3.10
CA VAL A 96 12.75 16.79 3.37
C VAL A 96 12.70 17.77 2.20
N MET A 97 12.87 17.30 0.97
CA MET A 97 12.80 18.13 -0.24
C MET A 97 11.43 18.80 -0.37
N GLY A 98 10.34 18.05 -0.16
CA GLY A 98 8.98 18.58 -0.20
C GLY A 98 8.71 19.61 0.90
N GLY A 99 9.21 19.40 2.11
CA GLY A 99 9.11 20.34 3.22
C GLY A 99 9.88 21.63 2.96
N VAL A 100 11.12 21.53 2.46
CA VAL A 100 11.92 22.70 2.06
C VAL A 100 11.23 23.46 0.94
N GLN A 101 10.70 22.77 -0.08
CA GLN A 101 9.97 23.40 -1.17
C GLN A 101 8.68 24.08 -0.70
N GLN A 102 7.95 23.49 0.25
CA GLN A 102 6.77 24.12 0.86
C GLN A 102 7.14 25.38 1.67
N ILE A 103 8.25 25.37 2.41
CA ILE A 103 8.72 26.58 3.11
C ILE A 103 9.18 27.65 2.11
N ALA A 104 9.89 27.25 1.05
CA ALA A 104 10.33 28.14 -0.01
C ALA A 104 9.14 28.78 -0.75
N SER A 105 8.10 28.01 -1.05
CA SER A 105 6.90 28.53 -1.73
C SER A 105 6.10 29.47 -0.83
N LEU A 106 5.94 29.14 0.45
CA LEU A 106 5.26 30.01 1.42
C LEU A 106 6.05 31.30 1.70
N SER A 107 7.38 31.24 1.72
CA SER A 107 8.22 32.42 1.92
C SER A 107 8.23 33.33 0.69
N ALA A 108 8.21 32.76 -0.53
CA ALA A 108 8.01 33.51 -1.76
C ALA A 108 6.62 34.16 -1.82
N ALA A 109 5.57 33.44 -1.43
CA ALA A 109 4.20 33.96 -1.36
C ALA A 109 4.02 35.06 -0.30
N ARG A 110 4.79 34.98 0.81
CA ARG A 110 4.82 36.01 1.87
C ARG A 110 5.27 37.38 1.36
N ARG A 111 5.97 37.45 0.22
CA ARG A 111 6.35 38.71 -0.43
C ARG A 111 5.16 39.46 -1.05
N TRP A 112 4.03 38.78 -1.32
CA TRP A 112 2.88 39.34 -2.04
C TRP A 112 1.57 39.32 -1.24
N MET A 113 1.49 38.54 -0.15
CA MET A 113 0.31 38.48 0.73
C MET A 113 0.74 38.06 2.15
N PRO A 114 0.14 38.59 3.24
CA PRO A 114 0.47 38.17 4.61
C PRO A 114 0.01 36.72 4.83
N VAL A 115 0.95 35.79 4.77
CA VAL A 115 0.69 34.35 4.99
C VAL A 115 0.53 34.09 6.50
N PRO A 116 -0.61 33.53 6.96
CA PRO A 116 -0.80 33.17 8.37
C PRO A 116 0.27 32.18 8.85
N GLY A 117 0.90 32.45 9.99
CA GLY A 117 2.00 31.63 10.53
C GLY A 117 1.65 30.16 10.76
N GLY A 118 0.37 29.84 10.95
CA GLY A 118 -0.12 28.46 11.10
C GLY A 118 0.18 27.56 9.89
N PHE A 119 0.30 28.13 8.68
CA PHE A 119 0.64 27.36 7.48
C PHE A 119 2.09 26.87 7.45
N TYR A 120 2.98 27.39 8.31
CA TYR A 120 4.35 26.91 8.42
C TYR A 120 4.48 25.69 9.35
N VAL A 121 3.47 25.41 10.17
CA VAL A 121 3.47 24.25 11.07
C VAL A 121 3.50 22.95 10.28
N VAL A 122 2.68 22.85 9.22
CA VAL A 122 2.58 21.64 8.38
C VAL A 122 3.91 21.33 7.66
N PRO A 123 4.55 22.26 6.92
CA PRO A 123 5.85 22.04 6.30
C PRO A 123 6.95 21.68 7.30
N VAL A 124 6.95 22.29 8.49
CA VAL A 124 7.94 21.99 9.53
C VAL A 124 7.75 20.58 10.09
N LEU A 125 6.50 20.15 10.34
CA LEU A 125 6.21 18.78 10.74
C LEU A 125 6.63 17.76 9.68
N ILE A 126 6.40 18.07 8.40
CA ILE A 126 6.84 17.22 7.26
C ILE A 126 8.37 17.13 7.22
N LEU A 127 9.07 18.25 7.40
CA LEU A 127 10.54 18.29 7.43
C LEU A 127 11.10 17.47 8.58
N LEU A 128 10.52 17.60 9.78
CA LEU A 128 10.90 16.82 10.95
C LEU A 128 10.66 15.32 10.72
N ALA A 129 9.51 14.96 10.17
CA ALA A 129 9.20 13.56 9.83
C ALA A 129 10.20 13.00 8.81
N GLY A 130 10.56 13.78 7.77
CA GLY A 130 11.57 13.39 6.79
C GLY A 130 12.96 13.23 7.40
N LEU A 131 13.34 14.13 8.30
CA LEU A 131 14.62 14.06 9.01
C LEU A 131 14.72 12.82 9.89
N VAL A 132 13.66 12.51 10.65
CA VAL A 132 13.61 11.29 11.48
C VAL A 132 13.67 10.03 10.62
N ALA A 133 13.05 10.03 9.43
CA ALA A 133 13.11 8.92 8.48
C ALA A 133 14.52 8.71 7.90
N LEU A 134 15.32 9.77 7.73
CA LEU A 134 16.71 9.66 7.27
C LEU A 134 17.65 9.13 8.34
N PHE A 135 17.48 9.53 9.61
CA PHE A 135 18.34 9.10 10.70
C PHE A 135 17.95 7.74 11.29
N ASN A 136 16.66 7.39 11.29
CA ASN A 136 16.13 6.13 11.84
C ASN A 136 15.09 5.50 10.90
N PRO A 137 15.49 5.04 9.70
CA PRO A 137 14.58 4.48 8.70
C PRO A 137 13.83 3.26 9.24
N THR A 138 14.51 2.35 9.94
CA THR A 138 13.91 1.15 10.53
C THR A 138 12.83 1.52 11.56
N GLY A 139 13.11 2.50 12.42
CA GLY A 139 12.16 2.97 13.44
C GLY A 139 10.92 3.64 12.84
N VAL A 140 11.10 4.47 11.80
CA VAL A 140 9.98 5.13 11.09
C VAL A 140 9.12 4.12 10.37
N ARG A 141 9.74 3.16 9.67
CA ARG A 141 9.06 2.05 9.00
C ARG A 141 8.21 1.26 9.99
N SER A 142 8.81 0.85 11.11
CA SER A 142 8.15 0.08 12.16
C SER A 142 6.95 0.85 12.75
N THR A 143 7.15 2.12 13.06
CA THR A 143 6.11 3.02 13.58
C THR A 143 4.96 3.17 12.58
N ALA A 144 5.24 3.33 11.29
CA ALA A 144 4.23 3.42 10.25
C ALA A 144 3.38 2.15 10.18
N PHE A 145 4.01 0.97 10.22
CA PHE A 145 3.28 -0.30 10.25
C PHE A 145 2.44 -0.49 11.51
N ILE A 146 2.94 -0.07 12.69
CA ILE A 146 2.16 -0.08 13.94
C ILE A 146 0.93 0.83 13.82
N ILE A 147 1.08 2.05 13.30
CA ILE A 147 -0.04 2.99 13.12
C ILE A 147 -1.09 2.39 12.18
N ILE A 148 -0.66 1.79 11.08
CA ILE A 148 -1.55 1.10 10.14
C ILE A 148 -2.26 -0.07 10.83
N GLY A 149 -1.52 -0.89 11.59
CA GLY A 149 -2.07 -2.04 12.31
C GLY A 149 -3.08 -1.66 13.39
N ILE A 150 -2.82 -0.60 14.18
CA ILE A 150 -3.78 -0.08 15.16
C ILE A 150 -5.02 0.46 14.43
N SER A 151 -4.84 1.22 13.35
CA SER A 151 -5.96 1.77 12.57
C SER A 151 -6.83 0.65 11.99
N SER A 152 -6.22 -0.42 11.48
CA SER A 152 -6.95 -1.57 10.97
C SER A 152 -7.63 -2.37 12.08
N LEU A 153 -7.05 -2.47 13.28
CA LEU A 153 -7.68 -3.07 14.45
C LEU A 153 -8.92 -2.29 14.89
N VAL A 154 -8.85 -0.95 14.95
CA VAL A 154 -9.99 -0.09 15.27
C VAL A 154 -11.10 -0.24 14.23
N TYR A 155 -10.73 -0.30 12.95
CA TYR A 155 -11.68 -0.54 11.87
C TYR A 155 -12.35 -1.92 12.00
N ALA A 156 -11.57 -2.98 12.20
CA ALA A 156 -12.07 -4.34 12.35
C ALA A 156 -12.98 -4.50 13.58
N ALA A 157 -12.62 -3.87 14.70
CA ALA A 157 -13.44 -3.84 15.91
C ALA A 157 -14.77 -3.13 15.65
N SER A 158 -14.77 -2.01 14.94
CA SER A 158 -15.98 -1.25 14.60
C SER A 158 -16.92 -2.06 13.69
N GLU A 159 -16.36 -2.77 12.70
CA GLU A 159 -17.11 -3.65 11.80
C GLU A 159 -17.70 -4.85 12.56
N LEU A 160 -16.93 -5.45 13.48
CA LEU A 160 -17.37 -6.58 14.31
C LEU A 160 -18.48 -6.16 15.30
N LEU A 161 -18.36 -4.97 15.91
CA LEU A 161 -19.38 -4.40 16.80
C LEU A 161 -20.67 -4.10 16.04
N ASN A 162 -20.58 -3.51 14.85
CA ASN A 162 -21.73 -3.28 13.98
C ASN A 162 -22.41 -4.61 13.64
N TRP A 163 -21.66 -5.63 13.22
CA TRP A 163 -22.21 -6.96 12.93
C TRP A 163 -22.88 -7.61 14.16
N PHE A 164 -22.28 -7.51 15.34
CA PHE A 164 -22.87 -8.05 16.57
C PHE A 164 -24.20 -7.37 16.92
N LYS A 165 -24.29 -6.04 16.76
CA LYS A 165 -25.55 -5.29 16.91
C LYS A 165 -26.61 -5.71 15.90
N PHE A 166 -26.25 -5.90 14.62
CA PHE A 166 -27.18 -6.35 13.57
C PHE A 166 -27.66 -7.79 13.79
N THR A 167 -26.79 -8.67 14.28
CA THR A 167 -27.14 -10.07 14.54
C THR A 167 -28.03 -10.21 15.79
N ARG A 168 -27.85 -9.34 16.79
CA ARG A 168 -28.65 -9.32 18.03
C ARG A 168 -29.99 -8.57 17.89
N ARG A 169 -30.16 -7.73 16.86
CA ARG A 169 -31.40 -7.00 16.54
C ARG A 169 -32.07 -7.50 15.25
N ARG A 170 -32.17 -8.81 15.04
CA ARG A 170 -33.04 -9.36 13.98
C ARG A 170 -34.49 -9.48 14.45
N PRO A 171 -35.44 -8.64 13.98
CA PRO A 171 -36.80 -9.09 13.76
C PRO A 171 -36.83 -10.09 12.57
N LYS A 172 -37.75 -11.05 12.60
CA LYS A 172 -37.93 -12.05 11.54
C LYS A 172 -38.45 -11.40 10.24
N THR A 173 -37.63 -11.46 9.17
CA THR A 173 -37.97 -11.44 7.70
C THR A 173 -38.65 -10.19 7.09
N PRO A 174 -38.64 -9.99 5.76
CA PRO A 174 -37.96 -10.71 4.66
C PRO A 174 -37.08 -9.83 3.73
N ASP A 175 -36.37 -10.52 2.83
CA ASP A 175 -35.48 -10.04 1.78
C ASP A 175 -36.04 -8.89 0.91
N ALA A 176 -35.29 -7.79 0.80
CA ALA A 176 -35.35 -6.86 -0.34
C ALA A 176 -34.09 -5.97 -0.34
N SER A 177 -33.16 -6.23 -1.28
CA SER A 177 -32.17 -5.28 -1.86
C SER A 177 -30.89 -5.94 -2.39
N VAL A 178 -30.88 -7.26 -2.61
CA VAL A 178 -30.07 -7.85 -3.69
C VAL A 178 -31.00 -8.00 -4.90
N LYS A 179 -31.19 -6.92 -5.66
CA LYS A 179 -31.77 -6.87 -7.02
C LYS A 179 -31.89 -5.39 -7.45
N ALA A 180 -30.80 -4.78 -7.92
CA ALA A 180 -30.85 -3.51 -8.67
C ALA A 180 -29.51 -3.10 -9.34
N VAL A 181 -28.55 -4.01 -9.58
CA VAL A 181 -27.32 -3.64 -10.33
C VAL A 181 -26.89 -4.74 -11.31
N ASP A 182 -27.84 -5.55 -11.79
CA ASP A 182 -27.59 -6.60 -12.81
C ASP A 182 -28.30 -6.28 -14.15
N ASP A 183 -28.69 -5.01 -14.37
CA ASP A 183 -29.43 -4.56 -15.58
C ASP A 183 -28.74 -3.35 -16.27
N ILE A 184 -27.40 -3.35 -16.38
CA ILE A 184 -26.66 -2.38 -17.23
C ILE A 184 -25.86 -3.10 -18.34
N GLU A 185 -26.34 -4.25 -18.81
CA GLU A 185 -25.74 -4.96 -19.95
C GLU A 185 -26.56 -4.91 -21.24
N ASP A 186 -27.78 -4.34 -21.24
CA ASP A 186 -28.65 -4.26 -22.43
C ASP A 186 -29.14 -2.84 -22.71
N ALA A 187 -28.24 -1.97 -23.18
CA ALA A 187 -28.64 -0.78 -23.94
C ALA A 187 -28.29 -1.01 -25.42
N GLN A 188 -29.22 -1.65 -26.12
CA GLN A 188 -29.24 -1.76 -27.57
C GLN A 188 -29.16 -0.38 -28.23
N ILE A 189 -28.29 -0.29 -29.22
CA ILE A 189 -28.21 0.75 -30.26
C ILE A 189 -29.41 0.59 -31.20
N ILE A 190 -30.28 1.60 -31.25
CA ILE A 190 -31.21 1.94 -32.35
C ILE A 190 -31.41 3.46 -32.17
N GLU A 191 -31.08 4.38 -33.08
CA GLU A 191 -31.27 4.49 -34.54
C GLU A 191 -30.16 5.38 -35.13
#